data_AF-A0A9D6XTD4-F1
#
_entry.id   AF-A0A9D6XTD4-F1
#
_cell.length_a   1.000
_cell.length_b   1.000
_cell.length_c   1.000
_cell.angle_alpha   90.00
_cell.angle_beta   90.00
_cell.angle_gamma   90.00
#
_symmetry.space_group_name_H-M   'P 1'
#
loop_
_entity.id
_entity.type
_entity.pdbx_description
1 polymer ?
#
loop_
_entity_poly.entity_id
_entity_poly.type
_entity_poly.pdbx_seq_one_letter_code
_entity_poly.pdbx_strand_id
1 'polypeptide(L)'
;MPLFRGLSHLVFGGLDHLNSFLINLRTSAVHGRFSPTLAADDVMWKTVILPVMFSALAPSLGLTVLHCAGVAHEGRAFLLAGPSGSGKTTLAIALAQIGFHFLSDDRTLISHNGTNLAAYGILPYAKLRREGRHFFPDVRDIAPACQWGHEEATYILPGPVSNFSADLRPEPADIVFLERQSSPQFLATAVSPPVAAQRLEHGLLQETSDVINHQRQVLTALSTRNCWALQYGGSPHDVAQELKSFLLAPNRRPFNPPSVQTPVNQTVTVARPDPLRRFTPTPFVECFGAMDRTLRIATNNPAILECLRRLFGPAPETSLSSPQFDWRIITGPDDVSKPPWPRMTAFSGPALRFINVGQRSFIAVDLEAREAVALLGGGLAEDEPGLVSIFIPALFYLCAPALGLLPITSACVAKAGQGLLIFGESGSGKTTSSYFAQGEGLEFQSDQSVFLEFQGSKLQAWGDFWPAAFRAASAQLFPELLSRARVVNQGDNSFLALAKSDHPVTMHAVKPTACIFLERGIATSPRLVPLPKLELGQRLGSFIPYKEEQWFESERQRALRALQELPAFRLTCKESSSAARIYRSVFEMHQLLERQT
;
A
#
# COMPACT_ATOMS: atom_id res chain seq x y z
N MET A 1 -1.71 -11.47 -12.13
CA MET A 1 -0.26 -11.21 -12.13
C MET A 1 0.05 -10.26 -11.00
N PRO A 2 1.14 -10.46 -10.24
CA PRO A 2 1.58 -9.54 -9.19
C PRO A 2 1.62 -8.09 -9.69
N LEU A 3 1.15 -7.18 -8.85
CA LEU A 3 1.16 -5.75 -9.09
C LEU A 3 2.00 -5.07 -8.01
N PHE A 4 3.03 -4.35 -8.43
CA PHE A 4 3.85 -3.54 -7.54
C PHE A 4 3.65 -2.07 -7.83
N ARG A 5 3.24 -1.31 -6.81
CA ARG A 5 2.90 0.10 -6.93
C ARG A 5 3.39 0.84 -5.70
N GLY A 6 3.95 2.01 -5.87
CA GLY A 6 4.32 2.88 -4.76
C GLY A 6 3.62 4.21 -4.85
N LEU A 7 3.58 4.93 -3.74
CA LEU A 7 3.33 6.35 -3.70
C LEU A 7 3.98 6.91 -2.43
N SER A 8 4.71 8.02 -2.54
CA SER A 8 5.48 8.56 -1.41
C SER A 8 6.49 7.53 -0.87
N HIS A 9 6.54 7.35 0.45
CA HIS A 9 7.39 6.39 1.15
C HIS A 9 6.78 4.98 1.26
N LEU A 10 5.58 4.75 0.72
CA LEU A 10 4.86 3.48 0.84
C LEU A 10 4.88 2.73 -0.50
N VAL A 11 5.31 1.47 -0.48
CA VAL A 11 5.33 0.58 -1.65
C VAL A 11 4.50 -0.67 -1.38
N PHE A 12 3.48 -0.85 -2.20
CA PHE A 12 2.55 -1.96 -2.17
C PHE A 12 2.91 -3.05 -3.17
N GLY A 13 2.86 -4.31 -2.73
CA GLY A 13 2.92 -5.51 -3.56
C GLY A 13 1.65 -6.33 -3.43
N GLY A 14 0.76 -6.27 -4.42
CA GLY A 14 -0.46 -7.06 -4.51
C GLY A 14 -0.25 -8.31 -5.34
N LEU A 15 -0.29 -9.49 -4.72
CA LEU A 15 -0.08 -10.77 -5.41
C LEU A 15 -1.42 -11.35 -5.87
N ASP A 16 -2.44 -11.28 -5.01
CA ASP A 16 -3.85 -11.57 -5.30
C ASP A 16 -4.76 -10.95 -4.21
N HIS A 17 -5.99 -11.44 -4.06
CA HIS A 17 -6.96 -10.92 -3.09
C HIS A 17 -6.70 -11.34 -1.62
N LEU A 18 -5.90 -12.38 -1.39
CA LEU A 18 -5.50 -12.86 -0.06
C LEU A 18 -4.06 -12.48 0.29
N ASN A 19 -3.23 -12.26 -0.71
CA ASN A 19 -1.78 -12.15 -0.58
C ASN A 19 -1.28 -10.77 -0.97
N SER A 20 -0.66 -10.09 -0.01
CA SER A 20 -0.16 -8.73 -0.20
C SER A 20 0.88 -8.35 0.83
N PHE A 21 1.73 -7.38 0.49
CA PHE A 21 2.63 -6.73 1.43
C PHE A 21 2.76 -5.24 1.17
N LEU A 22 3.18 -4.52 2.20
CA LEU A 22 3.46 -3.09 2.20
C LEU A 22 4.87 -2.88 2.76
N ILE A 23 5.64 -2.07 2.07
CA ILE A 23 6.96 -1.61 2.49
C ILE A 23 6.83 -0.15 2.89
N ASN A 24 7.27 0.18 4.11
CA ASN A 24 7.49 1.54 4.55
C ASN A 24 8.98 1.88 4.43
N LEU A 25 9.32 2.69 3.43
CA LEU A 25 10.70 3.09 3.14
C LEU A 25 11.27 4.03 4.20
N ARG A 26 10.43 4.74 4.98
CA ARG A 26 10.90 5.63 6.05
C ARG A 26 11.42 4.84 7.25
N THR A 27 10.69 3.80 7.65
CA THR A 27 11.06 2.94 8.79
C THR A 27 11.83 1.70 8.37
N SER A 28 11.98 1.48 7.06
CA SER A 28 12.57 0.29 6.46
C SER A 28 11.89 -1.01 6.92
N ALA A 29 10.58 -0.96 7.15
CA ALA A 29 9.78 -2.09 7.60
C ALA A 29 8.95 -2.68 6.46
N VAL A 30 8.75 -4.00 6.48
CA VAL A 30 7.88 -4.72 5.55
C VAL A 30 6.85 -5.49 6.33
N HIS A 31 5.57 -5.21 6.09
CA HIS A 31 4.48 -5.98 6.66
C HIS A 31 3.66 -6.64 5.56
N GLY A 32 3.20 -7.86 5.78
CA GLY A 32 2.42 -8.56 4.77
C GLY A 32 1.50 -9.62 5.34
N ARG A 33 0.56 -10.03 4.51
CA ARG A 33 -0.38 -11.11 4.78
C ARG A 33 -0.25 -12.11 3.64
N PHE A 34 -0.01 -13.36 4.01
CA PHE A 34 0.19 -14.45 3.08
C PHE A 34 -0.67 -15.65 3.52
N SER A 35 -1.33 -16.30 2.57
CA SER A 35 -2.05 -17.56 2.82
C SER A 35 -1.04 -18.65 3.20
N PRO A 36 -1.46 -19.69 3.95
CA PRO A 36 -0.56 -20.80 4.27
C PRO A 36 0.08 -21.45 3.03
N THR A 37 -0.68 -21.55 1.93
CA THR A 37 -0.18 -22.06 0.65
C THR A 37 0.94 -21.20 0.10
N LEU A 38 0.75 -19.88 0.07
CA LEU A 38 1.76 -18.98 -0.47
C LEU A 38 2.96 -18.83 0.48
N ALA A 39 2.73 -18.90 1.79
CA ALA A 39 3.80 -18.93 2.80
C ALA A 39 4.70 -20.15 2.64
N ALA A 40 4.16 -21.30 2.19
CA ALA A 40 4.92 -22.51 1.92
C ALA A 40 5.55 -22.56 0.51
N ASP A 41 5.25 -21.60 -0.37
CA ASP A 41 5.76 -21.57 -1.75
C ASP A 41 7.17 -20.95 -1.81
N ASP A 42 8.17 -21.77 -1.48
CA ASP A 42 9.58 -21.37 -1.48
C ASP A 42 10.04 -20.77 -2.82
N VAL A 43 9.51 -21.29 -3.93
CA VAL A 43 9.85 -20.80 -5.27
C VAL A 43 9.37 -19.36 -5.43
N MET A 44 8.10 -19.08 -5.14
CA MET A 44 7.55 -17.74 -5.31
C MET A 44 8.21 -16.72 -4.35
N TRP A 45 8.57 -17.13 -3.14
CA TRP A 45 9.36 -16.29 -2.22
C TRP A 45 10.73 -15.91 -2.79
N LYS A 46 11.49 -16.90 -3.26
CA LYS A 46 12.86 -16.70 -3.76
C LYS A 46 12.92 -16.06 -5.14
N THR A 47 11.89 -16.22 -5.95
CA THR A 47 11.93 -15.80 -7.36
C THR A 47 11.19 -14.49 -7.62
N VAL A 48 10.25 -14.12 -6.75
CA VAL A 48 9.40 -12.93 -6.93
C VAL A 48 9.40 -12.04 -5.70
N ILE A 49 8.97 -12.55 -4.54
CA ILE A 49 8.72 -11.67 -3.38
C ILE A 49 10.01 -11.05 -2.86
N LEU A 50 10.97 -11.85 -2.43
CA LEU A 50 12.20 -11.35 -1.79
C LEU A 50 13.00 -10.45 -2.75
N PRO A 51 13.24 -10.83 -4.03
CA PRO A 51 13.93 -9.95 -4.97
C PRO A 51 13.29 -8.57 -5.10
N VAL A 52 11.95 -8.49 -5.21
CA VAL A 52 11.24 -7.22 -5.34
C VAL A 52 11.26 -6.43 -4.03
N MET A 53 11.02 -7.10 -2.89
CA MET A 53 11.08 -6.47 -1.57
C MET A 53 12.45 -5.84 -1.31
N PHE A 54 13.53 -6.60 -1.48
CA PHE A 54 14.89 -6.10 -1.27
C PHE A 54 15.27 -5.02 -2.28
N SER A 55 14.87 -5.15 -3.55
CA SER A 55 15.15 -4.12 -4.55
C SER A 55 14.46 -2.79 -4.22
N ALA A 56 13.23 -2.83 -3.70
CA ALA A 56 12.49 -1.63 -3.31
C ALA A 56 13.01 -1.03 -1.99
N LEU A 57 13.44 -1.86 -1.03
CA LEU A 57 13.89 -1.44 0.29
C LEU A 57 15.36 -0.98 0.31
N ALA A 58 16.22 -1.59 -0.49
CA ALA A 58 17.67 -1.34 -0.48
C ALA A 58 18.06 0.15 -0.57
N PRO A 59 17.42 0.98 -1.42
CA PRO A 59 17.76 2.41 -1.48
C PRO A 59 17.50 3.16 -0.17
N SER A 60 16.46 2.81 0.60
CA SER A 60 16.20 3.44 1.91
C SER A 60 17.21 3.03 2.99
N LEU A 61 17.92 1.93 2.77
CA LEU A 61 19.02 1.45 3.60
C LEU A 61 20.39 1.99 3.16
N GLY A 62 20.42 2.93 2.20
CA GLY A 62 21.68 3.48 1.66
C GLY A 62 22.42 2.54 0.71
N LEU A 63 21.75 1.51 0.18
CA LEU A 63 22.33 0.59 -0.81
C LEU A 63 21.94 1.02 -2.23
N THR A 64 22.89 1.00 -3.15
CA THR A 64 22.63 1.22 -4.58
C THR A 64 22.36 -0.11 -5.27
N VAL A 65 21.20 -0.25 -5.89
CA VAL A 65 20.80 -1.46 -6.62
C VAL A 65 21.22 -1.34 -8.08
N LEU A 66 22.28 -2.02 -8.49
CA LEU A 66 22.73 -2.02 -9.89
C LEU A 66 22.09 -3.16 -10.68
N HIS A 67 21.65 -2.87 -11.90
CA HIS A 67 21.20 -3.88 -12.86
C HIS A 67 22.40 -4.59 -13.52
N CYS A 68 23.08 -5.42 -12.74
CA CYS A 68 24.22 -6.22 -13.18
C CYS A 68 24.23 -7.58 -12.46
N ALA A 69 24.91 -8.56 -13.07
CA ALA A 69 25.30 -9.79 -12.38
C ALA A 69 26.67 -9.58 -11.71
N GLY A 70 26.94 -10.32 -10.64
CA GLY A 70 28.18 -10.23 -9.88
C GLY A 70 28.80 -11.59 -9.67
N VAL A 71 30.13 -11.66 -9.81
CA VAL A 71 30.93 -12.80 -9.37
C VAL A 71 32.12 -12.31 -8.57
N ALA A 72 32.67 -13.16 -7.70
CA ALA A 72 33.78 -12.81 -6.82
C ALA A 72 34.93 -13.83 -6.92
N HIS A 73 36.15 -13.35 -6.76
CA HIS A 73 37.34 -14.20 -6.70
C HIS A 73 38.37 -13.54 -5.78
N GLU A 74 38.88 -14.28 -4.80
CA GLU A 74 39.89 -13.79 -3.84
C GLU A 74 39.51 -12.44 -3.18
N GLY A 75 38.26 -12.31 -2.73
CA GLY A 75 37.77 -11.09 -2.06
C GLY A 75 37.48 -9.90 -2.99
N ARG A 76 37.65 -10.05 -4.31
CA ARG A 76 37.34 -9.02 -5.32
C ARG A 76 36.06 -9.34 -6.07
N ALA A 77 35.20 -8.35 -6.28
CA ALA A 77 33.98 -8.49 -7.07
C ALA A 77 34.17 -7.97 -8.51
N PHE A 78 33.57 -8.70 -9.45
CA PHE A 78 33.53 -8.39 -10.87
C PHE A 78 32.06 -8.22 -11.27
N LEU A 79 31.71 -7.03 -11.73
CA LEU A 79 30.33 -6.66 -12.07
C LEU A 79 30.12 -6.76 -13.57
N LEU A 80 29.18 -7.60 -13.99
CA LEU A 80 28.81 -7.81 -15.40
C LEU A 80 27.54 -7.01 -15.70
N ALA A 81 27.71 -5.84 -16.32
CA ALA A 81 26.64 -4.91 -16.66
C ALA A 81 26.31 -4.96 -18.16
N GLY A 82 25.08 -4.61 -18.53
CA GLY A 82 24.64 -4.59 -19.93
C GLY A 82 23.12 -4.72 -20.06
N PRO A 83 22.56 -4.48 -21.26
CA PRO A 83 21.12 -4.59 -21.49
C PRO A 83 20.60 -6.02 -21.28
N SER A 84 19.28 -6.19 -21.19
CA SER A 84 18.69 -7.54 -21.18
C SER A 84 19.13 -8.32 -22.42
N GLY A 85 19.43 -9.62 -22.26
CA GLY A 85 19.96 -10.46 -23.35
C GLY A 85 21.46 -10.32 -23.62
N SER A 86 22.18 -9.40 -22.97
CA SER A 86 23.64 -9.24 -23.13
C SER A 86 24.47 -10.37 -22.49
N GLY A 87 23.85 -11.46 -22.04
CA GLY A 87 24.53 -12.64 -21.48
C GLY A 87 25.05 -12.52 -20.04
N LYS A 88 24.69 -11.48 -19.27
CA LYS A 88 25.11 -11.29 -17.85
C LYS A 88 24.98 -12.56 -17.01
N THR A 89 23.77 -13.12 -16.95
CA THR A 89 23.45 -14.31 -16.17
C THR A 89 24.22 -15.53 -16.66
N THR A 90 24.22 -15.76 -17.97
CA THR A 90 24.90 -16.90 -18.60
C THR A 90 26.41 -16.85 -18.35
N LEU A 91 27.03 -15.69 -18.46
CA LEU A 91 28.47 -15.53 -18.23
C LEU A 91 28.81 -15.63 -16.73
N ALA A 92 27.97 -15.10 -15.84
CA ALA A 92 28.13 -15.26 -14.39
C ALA A 92 28.09 -16.73 -13.95
N ILE A 93 27.17 -17.53 -14.52
CA ILE A 93 27.10 -18.98 -14.27
C ILE A 93 28.38 -19.67 -14.79
N ALA A 94 28.79 -19.39 -16.03
CA ALA A 94 29.99 -20.00 -16.62
C ALA A 94 31.26 -19.67 -15.82
N LEU A 95 31.41 -18.43 -15.33
CA LEU A 95 32.50 -18.04 -14.43
C LEU A 95 32.46 -18.80 -13.09
N ALA A 96 31.26 -19.02 -12.55
CA ALA A 96 31.08 -19.77 -11.31
C ALA A 96 31.53 -21.24 -11.46
N GLN A 97 31.21 -21.87 -12.60
CA GLN A 97 31.64 -23.23 -12.92
C GLN A 97 33.17 -23.38 -13.03
N ILE A 98 33.91 -22.29 -13.27
CA ILE A 98 35.38 -22.29 -13.42
C ILE A 98 36.12 -21.64 -12.23
N GLY A 99 35.46 -21.57 -11.07
CA GLY A 99 36.08 -21.24 -9.79
C GLY A 99 35.83 -19.83 -9.24
N PHE A 100 34.97 -19.03 -9.87
CA PHE A 100 34.47 -17.80 -9.24
C PHE A 100 33.33 -18.13 -8.26
N HIS A 101 33.18 -17.31 -7.23
CA HIS A 101 32.00 -17.31 -6.38
C HIS A 101 30.89 -16.53 -7.09
N PHE A 102 29.74 -17.16 -7.30
CA PHE A 102 28.58 -16.48 -7.81
C PHE A 102 28.02 -15.56 -6.71
N LEU A 103 27.93 -14.25 -6.98
CA LEU A 103 27.46 -13.27 -6.00
C LEU A 103 25.98 -12.97 -6.22
N SER A 104 25.61 -12.63 -7.45
CA SER A 104 24.29 -12.09 -7.78
C SER A 104 23.95 -12.27 -9.25
N ASP A 105 22.66 -12.32 -9.53
CA ASP A 105 22.09 -12.15 -10.87
C ASP A 105 21.02 -11.06 -10.85
N ASP A 106 20.90 -10.34 -11.96
CA ASP A 106 19.97 -9.25 -12.23
C ASP A 106 20.08 -7.99 -11.35
N ARG A 107 20.33 -8.15 -10.05
CA ARG A 107 20.40 -7.08 -9.04
C ARG A 107 21.59 -7.31 -8.12
N THR A 108 22.58 -6.42 -8.19
CA THR A 108 23.72 -6.40 -7.25
C THR A 108 23.60 -5.17 -6.37
N LEU A 109 23.61 -5.37 -5.05
CA LEU A 109 23.55 -4.28 -4.08
C LEU A 109 24.96 -3.77 -3.81
N ILE A 110 25.16 -2.46 -3.86
CA ILE A 110 26.43 -1.82 -3.54
C ILE A 110 26.25 -0.95 -2.31
N SER A 111 27.02 -1.22 -1.26
CA SER A 111 27.16 -0.32 -0.12
C SER A 111 28.34 0.61 -0.32
N HIS A 112 28.25 1.83 0.21
CA HIS A 112 29.32 2.82 0.21
C HIS A 112 29.35 3.54 1.55
N ASN A 113 30.47 3.44 2.27
CA ASN A 113 30.66 4.07 3.57
C ASN A 113 31.69 5.22 3.51
N GLY A 114 31.74 5.93 2.38
CA GLY A 114 32.69 7.02 2.12
C GLY A 114 33.95 6.54 1.41
N THR A 115 34.72 5.62 2.00
CA THR A 115 35.97 5.13 1.42
C THR A 115 35.87 3.75 0.79
N ASN A 116 35.02 2.87 1.33
CA ASN A 116 34.99 1.47 0.91
C ASN A 116 33.68 1.15 0.20
N LEU A 117 33.80 0.32 -0.84
CA LEU A 117 32.67 -0.26 -1.55
C LEU A 117 32.61 -1.74 -1.23
N ALA A 118 31.39 -2.27 -1.09
CA ALA A 118 31.16 -3.70 -0.99
C ALA A 118 29.95 -4.09 -1.83
N ALA A 119 30.08 -5.21 -2.56
CA ALA A 119 29.00 -5.79 -3.36
C ALA A 119 28.32 -6.94 -2.63
N TYR A 120 27.00 -7.03 -2.77
CA TYR A 120 26.17 -8.07 -2.17
C TYR A 120 25.18 -8.63 -3.18
N GLY A 121 24.92 -9.92 -3.07
CA GLY A 121 23.77 -10.56 -3.69
C GLY A 121 22.54 -10.53 -2.80
N ILE A 122 21.37 -10.51 -3.43
CA ILE A 122 20.09 -10.63 -2.73
C ILE A 122 19.81 -12.11 -2.42
N LEU A 123 19.95 -12.97 -3.43
CA LEU A 123 19.68 -14.40 -3.35
C LEU A 123 20.65 -15.19 -4.22
N PRO A 124 20.88 -16.48 -3.90
CA PRO A 124 21.90 -17.29 -4.56
C PRO A 124 21.51 -17.86 -5.93
N TYR A 125 20.37 -17.44 -6.49
CA TYR A 125 19.79 -18.06 -7.66
C TYR A 125 20.06 -17.23 -8.93
N ALA A 126 20.42 -17.91 -10.01
CA ALA A 126 20.48 -17.32 -11.34
C ALA A 126 19.17 -17.60 -12.10
N LYS A 127 18.58 -16.56 -12.71
CA LYS A 127 17.38 -16.65 -13.54
C LYS A 127 17.75 -16.99 -14.98
N LEU A 128 17.76 -18.27 -15.32
CA LEU A 128 18.10 -18.74 -16.65
C LEU A 128 16.86 -18.79 -17.57
N ARG A 129 16.83 -17.89 -18.55
CA ARG A 129 15.82 -17.88 -19.62
C ARG A 129 16.00 -19.08 -20.56
N ARG A 130 14.93 -19.46 -21.28
CA ARG A 130 14.93 -20.56 -22.26
C ARG A 130 16.13 -20.56 -23.20
N GLU A 131 16.50 -19.39 -23.74
CA GLU A 131 17.64 -19.22 -24.64
C GLU A 131 18.99 -19.59 -23.99
N GLY A 132 19.16 -19.37 -22.68
CA GLY A 132 20.39 -19.68 -21.98
C GLY A 132 20.53 -21.15 -21.58
N ARG A 133 19.42 -21.89 -21.50
CA ARG A 133 19.41 -23.29 -21.01
C ARG A 133 20.25 -24.22 -21.86
N HIS A 134 20.31 -23.99 -23.17
CA HIS A 134 21.07 -24.88 -24.05
C HIS A 134 22.58 -24.83 -23.75
N PHE A 135 23.10 -23.80 -23.07
CA PHE A 135 24.52 -23.75 -22.73
C PHE A 135 24.88 -24.61 -21.50
N PHE A 136 23.90 -25.04 -20.70
CA PHE A 136 24.14 -25.76 -19.45
C PHE A 136 23.38 -27.09 -19.45
N PRO A 137 24.01 -28.20 -19.91
CA PRO A 137 23.37 -29.51 -20.05
C PRO A 137 22.67 -29.98 -18.77
N ASP A 138 23.31 -29.80 -17.62
CA ASP A 138 22.81 -30.22 -16.30
C ASP A 138 21.50 -29.53 -15.87
N VAL A 139 21.13 -28.45 -16.55
CA VAL A 139 19.94 -27.63 -16.26
C VAL A 139 18.85 -27.82 -17.33
N ARG A 140 19.18 -28.43 -18.48
CA ARG A 140 18.25 -28.57 -19.61
C ARG A 140 16.98 -29.35 -19.25
N ASP A 141 17.13 -30.38 -18.43
CA ASP A 141 16.03 -31.29 -18.04
C ASP A 141 15.29 -30.81 -16.78
N ILE A 142 15.72 -29.70 -16.17
CA ILE A 142 15.03 -29.10 -15.03
C ILE A 142 13.82 -28.30 -15.54
N ALA A 143 12.63 -28.72 -15.10
CA ALA A 143 11.38 -28.02 -15.41
C ALA A 143 11.47 -26.53 -15.02
N PRO A 144 10.81 -25.61 -15.77
CA PRO A 144 10.73 -24.21 -15.37
C PRO A 144 10.14 -24.12 -13.95
N ALA A 145 10.88 -23.49 -13.04
CA ALA A 145 10.40 -23.27 -11.68
C ALA A 145 9.31 -22.18 -11.63
N CYS A 146 9.32 -21.25 -12.59
CA CYS A 146 8.33 -20.19 -12.68
C CYS A 146 8.02 -19.85 -14.14
N GLN A 147 6.73 -19.71 -14.45
CA GLN A 147 6.25 -19.08 -15.68
C GLN A 147 5.65 -17.72 -15.33
N TRP A 148 6.14 -16.66 -15.96
CA TRP A 148 5.66 -15.30 -15.73
C TRP A 148 5.25 -14.68 -17.07
N GLY A 149 3.94 -14.58 -17.29
CA GLY A 149 3.40 -14.17 -18.59
C GLY A 149 3.81 -15.16 -19.68
N HIS A 150 4.50 -14.67 -20.72
CA HIS A 150 5.05 -15.51 -21.79
C HIS A 150 6.54 -15.90 -21.57
N GLU A 151 7.17 -15.45 -20.47
CA GLU A 151 8.57 -15.79 -20.16
C GLU A 151 8.65 -17.04 -19.27
N GLU A 152 9.33 -18.07 -19.77
CA GLU A 152 9.74 -19.24 -18.99
C GLU A 152 11.17 -19.07 -18.47
N ALA A 153 11.36 -19.25 -17.17
CA ALA A 153 12.68 -19.21 -16.54
C ALA A 153 12.90 -20.41 -15.60
N THR A 154 14.13 -20.92 -15.56
CA THR A 154 14.60 -21.83 -14.51
C THR A 154 15.48 -21.06 -13.55
N TYR A 155 15.25 -21.23 -12.26
CA TYR A 155 16.10 -20.69 -11.22
C TYR A 155 17.04 -21.80 -10.76
N ILE A 156 18.34 -21.57 -10.87
CA ILE A 156 19.36 -22.55 -10.50
C ILE A 156 20.33 -21.97 -9.49
N LEU A 157 20.94 -22.85 -8.70
CA LEU A 157 22.13 -22.55 -7.93
C LEU A 157 23.36 -22.77 -8.85
N PRO A 158 24.14 -21.72 -9.19
CA PRO A 158 25.24 -21.84 -10.15
C PRO A 158 26.48 -22.61 -9.66
N GLY A 159 26.44 -23.17 -8.45
CA GLY A 159 27.52 -23.92 -7.83
C GLY A 159 27.12 -24.51 -6.47
N PRO A 160 28.00 -25.27 -5.79
CA PRO A 160 27.73 -25.85 -4.49
C PRO A 160 27.43 -24.77 -3.44
N VAL A 161 26.54 -25.08 -2.49
CA VAL A 161 26.09 -24.15 -1.43
C VAL A 161 27.25 -23.61 -0.59
N SER A 162 28.37 -24.35 -0.50
CA SER A 162 29.61 -23.91 0.16
C SER A 162 30.24 -22.65 -0.45
N ASN A 163 29.92 -22.34 -1.71
CA ASN A 163 30.37 -21.11 -2.38
C ASN A 163 29.48 -19.90 -2.04
N PHE A 164 28.44 -20.09 -1.22
CA PHE A 164 27.63 -19.02 -0.68
C PHE A 164 28.03 -18.74 0.77
N SER A 165 28.81 -17.67 0.96
CA SER A 165 29.04 -17.10 2.29
C SER A 165 28.24 -15.80 2.41
N ALA A 166 27.33 -15.73 3.39
CA ALA A 166 26.62 -14.50 3.73
C ALA A 166 27.57 -13.38 4.21
N ASP A 167 28.79 -13.75 4.60
CA ASP A 167 29.84 -12.83 5.05
C ASP A 167 30.73 -12.34 3.91
N LEU A 168 30.53 -12.81 2.68
CA LEU A 168 31.31 -12.34 1.53
C LEU A 168 30.93 -10.88 1.23
N ARG A 169 31.85 -9.96 1.51
CA ARG A 169 31.72 -8.51 1.22
C ARG A 169 32.81 -8.07 0.25
N PRO A 170 32.86 -8.65 -0.96
CA PRO A 170 33.95 -8.39 -1.88
C PRO A 170 33.91 -6.94 -2.38
N GLU A 171 35.08 -6.32 -2.48
CA GLU A 171 35.20 -4.96 -3.02
C GLU A 171 35.05 -5.01 -4.55
N PRO A 172 34.19 -4.16 -5.16
CA PRO A 172 34.12 -4.00 -6.61
C PRO A 172 35.47 -3.57 -7.21
N ALA A 173 36.13 -4.50 -7.90
CA ALA A 173 37.43 -4.26 -8.53
C ALA A 173 37.29 -3.88 -10.02
N ASP A 174 36.30 -4.46 -10.69
CA ASP A 174 36.14 -4.40 -12.14
C ASP A 174 34.67 -4.32 -12.53
N ILE A 175 34.36 -3.44 -13.48
CA ILE A 175 33.05 -3.32 -14.12
C ILE A 175 33.22 -3.65 -15.59
N VAL A 176 32.51 -4.67 -16.07
CA VAL A 176 32.55 -5.16 -17.44
C VAL A 176 31.19 -4.93 -18.10
N PHE A 177 31.13 -4.01 -19.05
CA PHE A 177 29.98 -3.73 -19.88
C PHE A 177 29.95 -4.70 -21.07
N LEU A 178 28.95 -5.58 -21.10
CA LEU A 178 28.80 -6.65 -22.07
C LEU A 178 28.13 -6.17 -23.36
N GLU A 179 28.82 -6.34 -24.48
CA GLU A 179 28.39 -5.97 -25.84
C GLU A 179 28.40 -7.23 -26.73
N ARG A 180 27.34 -8.04 -26.63
CA ARG A 180 27.24 -9.33 -27.33
C ARG A 180 27.19 -9.15 -28.85
N GLN A 181 27.98 -9.96 -29.56
CA GLN A 181 28.14 -9.99 -31.01
C GLN A 181 27.67 -11.33 -31.59
N SER A 182 27.38 -11.35 -32.90
CA SER A 182 26.95 -12.55 -33.62
C SER A 182 28.10 -13.51 -33.95
N SER A 183 29.29 -12.98 -34.19
CA SER A 183 30.51 -13.78 -34.47
C SER A 183 31.34 -14.03 -33.21
N PRO A 184 32.05 -15.16 -33.11
CA PRO A 184 33.02 -15.40 -32.05
C PRO A 184 34.09 -14.32 -32.03
N GLN A 185 34.22 -13.63 -30.90
CA GLN A 185 35.25 -12.62 -30.66
C GLN A 185 35.40 -12.38 -29.16
N PHE A 186 36.53 -11.79 -28.77
CA PHE A 186 36.79 -11.30 -27.43
C PHE A 186 37.63 -10.04 -27.52
N LEU A 187 37.02 -8.89 -27.27
CA LEU A 187 37.68 -7.59 -27.33
C LEU A 187 37.31 -6.76 -26.11
N ALA A 188 38.26 -6.57 -25.20
CA ALA A 188 38.13 -5.72 -24.02
C ALA A 188 38.79 -4.36 -24.26
N THR A 189 38.00 -3.30 -24.19
CA THR A 189 38.45 -1.91 -24.34
C THR A 189 38.23 -1.13 -23.05
N ALA A 190 39.16 -0.26 -22.66
CA ALA A 190 38.99 0.56 -21.46
C ALA A 190 37.88 1.59 -21.67
N VAL A 191 37.03 1.74 -20.65
CA VAL A 191 35.95 2.73 -20.61
C VAL A 191 36.36 3.84 -19.66
N SER A 192 36.25 5.09 -20.12
CA SER A 192 36.57 6.24 -19.27
C SER A 192 35.57 6.35 -18.11
N PRO A 193 35.99 6.87 -16.93
CA PRO A 193 35.10 7.00 -15.77
C PRO A 193 33.76 7.72 -16.07
N PRO A 194 33.72 8.84 -16.82
CA PRO A 194 32.45 9.50 -17.13
C PRO A 194 31.49 8.62 -17.94
N VAL A 195 32.01 7.85 -18.90
CA VAL A 195 31.19 6.93 -19.72
C VAL A 195 30.72 5.73 -18.89
N ALA A 196 31.57 5.21 -17.99
CA ALA A 196 31.19 4.11 -17.10
C ALA A 196 30.05 4.54 -16.15
N ALA A 197 30.17 5.71 -15.52
CA ALA A 197 29.12 6.26 -14.65
C ALA A 197 27.79 6.43 -15.41
N GLN A 198 27.82 6.97 -16.63
CA GLN A 198 26.64 7.13 -17.48
C GLN A 198 25.97 5.79 -17.86
N ARG A 199 26.78 4.77 -18.17
CA ARG A 199 26.26 3.42 -18.49
C ARG A 199 25.64 2.74 -17.28
N LEU A 200 26.19 2.94 -16.08
CA LEU A 200 25.61 2.41 -14.83
C LEU A 200 24.31 3.13 -14.45
N GLU A 201 24.24 4.45 -14.65
CA GLU A 201 23.04 5.27 -14.36
C GLU A 201 21.80 4.79 -15.13
N HIS A 202 21.95 4.31 -16.37
CA HIS A 202 20.83 3.78 -17.19
C HIS A 202 20.09 2.60 -16.55
N GLY A 203 20.73 1.86 -15.64
CA GLY A 203 20.12 0.73 -14.94
C GLY A 203 19.39 1.09 -13.65
N LEU A 204 19.46 2.35 -13.21
CA LEU A 204 18.88 2.80 -11.94
C LEU A 204 17.43 3.24 -12.10
N LEU A 205 16.62 2.97 -11.09
CA LEU A 205 15.22 3.39 -11.03
C LEU A 205 15.10 4.82 -10.50
N GLN A 206 13.97 5.47 -10.81
CA GLN A 206 13.61 6.76 -10.26
C GLN A 206 13.51 6.65 -8.73
N GLU A 207 14.10 7.61 -8.04
CA GLU A 207 14.22 7.64 -6.59
C GLU A 207 14.11 9.07 -6.06
N THR A 208 14.12 9.26 -4.73
CA THR A 208 14.11 10.61 -4.14
C THR A 208 15.43 11.32 -4.43
N SER A 209 15.45 12.66 -4.39
CA SER A 209 16.67 13.43 -4.68
C SER A 209 17.86 13.00 -3.82
N ASP A 210 17.64 12.74 -2.53
CA ASP A 210 18.69 12.29 -1.61
C ASP A 210 19.27 10.93 -2.00
N VAL A 211 18.39 9.97 -2.33
CA VAL A 211 18.79 8.64 -2.79
C VAL A 211 19.51 8.72 -4.15
N ILE A 212 19.02 9.54 -5.08
CA ILE A 212 19.67 9.79 -6.38
C ILE A 212 21.08 10.35 -6.17
N ASN A 213 21.23 11.32 -5.26
CA ASN A 213 22.53 11.92 -4.96
C ASN A 213 23.50 10.90 -4.36
N HIS A 214 23.04 10.09 -3.40
CA HIS A 214 23.83 8.99 -2.85
C HIS A 214 24.26 7.99 -3.94
N GLN A 215 23.32 7.54 -4.78
CA GLN A 215 23.62 6.63 -5.87
C GLN A 215 24.66 7.20 -6.85
N ARG A 216 24.60 8.50 -7.17
CA ARG A 216 25.62 9.15 -8.01
C ARG A 216 27.01 9.16 -7.37
N GLN A 217 27.10 9.29 -6.04
CA GLN A 217 28.38 9.15 -5.32
C GLN A 217 28.92 7.72 -5.46
N VAL A 218 28.06 6.71 -5.31
CA VAL A 218 28.42 5.30 -5.53
C VAL A 218 28.89 5.06 -6.97
N LEU A 219 28.17 5.58 -7.97
CA LEU A 219 28.55 5.44 -9.38
C LEU A 219 29.90 6.11 -9.68
N THR A 220 30.16 7.27 -9.07
CA THR A 220 31.45 7.96 -9.19
C THR A 220 32.56 7.10 -8.62
N ALA A 221 32.39 6.55 -7.42
CA ALA A 221 33.37 5.67 -6.77
C ALA A 221 33.59 4.33 -7.51
N LEU A 222 32.56 3.81 -8.19
CA LEU A 222 32.69 2.64 -9.07
C LEU A 222 33.41 2.99 -10.37
N SER A 223 33.16 4.16 -10.93
CA SER A 223 33.75 4.58 -12.19
C SER A 223 35.27 4.81 -12.12
N THR A 224 35.82 5.02 -10.93
CA THR A 224 37.27 5.09 -10.70
C THR A 224 37.93 3.72 -10.62
N ARG A 225 37.15 2.63 -10.65
CA ARG A 225 37.65 1.25 -10.76
C ARG A 225 37.91 0.91 -12.22
N ASN A 226 38.49 -0.27 -12.45
CA ASN A 226 38.75 -0.73 -13.81
C ASN A 226 37.43 -0.97 -14.54
N CYS A 227 37.20 -0.21 -15.61
CA CYS A 227 35.96 -0.25 -16.38
C CYS A 227 36.27 -0.71 -17.81
N TRP A 228 35.57 -1.74 -18.29
CA TRP A 228 35.83 -2.38 -19.58
C TRP A 228 34.55 -2.51 -20.39
N ALA A 229 34.60 -2.23 -21.69
CA ALA A 229 33.59 -2.65 -22.64
C ALA A 229 34.09 -3.94 -23.31
N LEU A 230 33.36 -5.03 -23.09
CA LEU A 230 33.67 -6.35 -23.61
C LEU A 230 32.76 -6.64 -24.80
N GLN A 231 33.30 -6.54 -26.01
CA GLN A 231 32.64 -7.04 -27.20
C GLN A 231 32.97 -8.50 -27.36
N TYR A 232 31.95 -9.36 -27.35
CA TYR A 232 32.19 -10.79 -27.33
C TYR A 232 31.12 -11.60 -28.06
N GLY A 233 31.49 -12.78 -28.56
CA GLY A 233 30.57 -13.76 -29.12
C GLY A 233 31.14 -15.17 -28.98
N GLY A 234 30.33 -16.19 -29.26
CA GLY A 234 30.70 -17.60 -29.06
C GLY A 234 30.06 -18.24 -27.83
N SER A 235 30.62 -19.36 -27.38
CA SER A 235 30.14 -20.10 -26.20
C SER A 235 30.43 -19.33 -24.91
N PRO A 236 29.49 -19.25 -23.95
CA PRO A 236 29.72 -18.63 -22.66
C PRO A 236 30.89 -19.22 -21.88
N HIS A 237 31.19 -20.51 -22.07
CA HIS A 237 32.30 -21.19 -21.40
C HIS A 237 33.66 -20.71 -21.93
N ASP A 238 33.80 -20.58 -23.24
CA ASP A 238 35.03 -20.08 -23.88
C ASP A 238 35.28 -18.63 -23.46
N VAL A 239 34.23 -17.80 -23.54
CA VAL A 239 34.27 -16.40 -23.11
C VAL A 239 34.59 -16.28 -21.62
N ALA A 240 34.07 -17.16 -20.77
CA ALA A 240 34.38 -17.16 -19.34
C ALA A 240 35.86 -17.48 -19.07
N GLN A 241 36.47 -18.42 -19.81
CA GLN A 241 37.89 -18.73 -19.68
C GLN A 241 38.79 -17.57 -20.13
N GLU A 242 38.45 -16.94 -21.25
CA GLU A 242 39.16 -15.76 -21.73
C GLU A 242 39.00 -14.58 -20.75
N LEU A 243 37.79 -14.36 -20.24
CA LEU A 243 37.51 -13.32 -19.27
C LEU A 243 38.23 -13.57 -17.94
N LYS A 244 38.26 -14.81 -17.44
CA LYS A 244 39.06 -15.18 -16.26
C LYS A 244 40.54 -14.84 -16.47
N SER A 245 41.09 -15.24 -17.61
CA SER A 245 42.50 -14.97 -17.93
C SER A 245 42.78 -13.47 -18.00
N PHE A 246 41.89 -12.69 -18.61
CA PHE A 246 41.98 -11.24 -18.69
C PHE A 246 41.88 -10.56 -17.31
N LEU A 247 40.87 -10.93 -16.50
CA LEU A 247 40.63 -10.34 -15.18
C LEU A 247 41.72 -10.70 -14.16
N LEU A 248 42.36 -11.86 -14.29
CA LEU A 248 43.41 -12.27 -13.34
C LEU A 248 44.82 -11.90 -13.81
N ALA A 249 44.98 -11.36 -15.03
CA ALA A 249 46.29 -10.93 -15.54
C ALA A 249 46.84 -9.70 -14.77
N PRO A 250 48.14 -9.69 -14.40
CA PRO A 250 48.76 -8.60 -13.64
C PRO A 250 48.95 -7.30 -14.44
N ASN A 251 49.07 -7.39 -15.77
CA ASN A 251 49.25 -6.25 -16.68
C ASN A 251 48.20 -6.29 -17.79
N ARG A 252 46.98 -5.83 -17.48
CA ARG A 252 45.88 -5.78 -18.44
C ARG A 252 46.11 -4.62 -19.41
N ARG A 253 46.52 -4.93 -20.65
CA ARG A 253 46.66 -3.91 -21.70
C ARG A 253 45.30 -3.70 -22.37
N PRO A 254 44.73 -2.48 -22.36
CA PRO A 254 43.55 -2.20 -23.17
C PRO A 254 43.89 -2.43 -24.63
N PHE A 255 43.00 -3.09 -25.37
CA PHE A 255 43.05 -3.02 -26.82
C PHE A 255 42.60 -1.60 -27.21
N ASN A 256 43.52 -0.78 -27.73
CA ASN A 256 43.18 0.55 -28.24
C ASN A 256 42.92 0.44 -29.75
N PRO A 257 41.67 0.31 -30.22
CA PRO A 257 41.38 0.53 -31.62
C PRO A 257 41.70 1.99 -32.00
N PRO A 258 42.01 2.28 -33.28
CA PRO A 258 42.20 3.66 -33.74
C PRO A 258 40.98 4.50 -33.38
N SER A 259 41.23 5.65 -32.78
CA SER A 259 40.27 6.55 -32.14
C SER A 259 39.04 6.85 -33.01
N VAL A 260 37.92 6.20 -32.73
CA VAL A 260 36.60 6.72 -33.11
C VAL A 260 36.18 7.64 -31.97
N GLN A 261 36.19 8.95 -32.24
CA GLN A 261 35.64 9.94 -31.34
C GLN A 261 34.14 9.71 -31.24
N THR A 262 33.70 8.95 -30.24
CA THR A 262 32.31 8.99 -29.82
C THR A 262 32.08 10.40 -29.27
N PRO A 263 31.15 11.19 -29.83
CA PRO A 263 30.91 12.54 -29.33
C PRO A 263 30.56 12.43 -27.85
N VAL A 264 31.30 13.17 -27.02
CA VAL A 264 30.93 13.44 -25.63
C VAL A 264 29.70 14.33 -25.72
N ASN A 265 28.54 13.70 -25.94
CA ASN A 265 27.28 14.41 -25.86
C ASN A 265 27.17 14.95 -24.44
N GLN A 266 26.72 16.20 -24.38
CA GLN A 266 26.37 16.97 -23.19
C GLN A 266 25.78 16.07 -22.10
N THR A 267 25.95 16.44 -20.84
CA THR A 267 25.29 15.84 -19.67
C THR A 267 23.77 15.78 -19.85
N VAL A 268 23.29 14.81 -20.63
CA VAL A 268 21.89 14.50 -20.79
C VAL A 268 21.52 13.79 -19.50
N THR A 269 20.69 14.45 -18.70
CA THR A 269 20.00 13.82 -17.58
C THR A 269 19.29 12.57 -18.10
N VAL A 270 19.81 11.39 -17.75
CA VAL A 270 19.19 10.11 -18.09
C VAL A 270 17.88 10.02 -17.32
N ALA A 271 16.75 9.96 -18.04
CA ALA A 271 15.45 9.78 -17.42
C ALA A 271 15.41 8.38 -16.79
N ARG A 272 15.27 8.32 -15.46
CA ARG A 272 15.18 7.04 -14.75
C ARG A 272 13.75 6.51 -14.79
N PRO A 273 13.53 5.22 -15.09
CA PRO A 273 12.20 4.64 -15.12
C PRO A 273 11.61 4.54 -13.70
N ASP A 274 10.29 4.75 -13.59
CA ASP A 274 9.51 4.55 -12.36
C ASP A 274 8.51 3.39 -12.54
N PRO A 275 8.97 2.13 -12.50
CA PRO A 275 8.08 0.97 -12.69
C PRO A 275 7.06 0.80 -11.56
N LEU A 276 7.37 1.33 -10.37
CA LEU A 276 6.46 1.34 -9.22
C LEU A 276 5.42 2.46 -9.31
N ARG A 277 5.60 3.44 -10.22
CA ARG A 277 4.76 4.64 -10.31
C ARG A 277 4.72 5.44 -8.99
N ARG A 278 5.80 5.37 -8.20
CA ARG A 278 5.91 6.02 -6.88
C ARG A 278 5.91 7.54 -6.94
N PHE A 279 6.30 8.08 -8.09
CA PHE A 279 6.41 9.51 -8.37
C PHE A 279 5.32 9.99 -9.33
N THR A 280 4.19 9.28 -9.39
CA THR A 280 3.02 9.71 -10.17
C THR A 280 2.61 11.14 -9.74
N PRO A 281 2.58 12.12 -10.66
CA PRO A 281 2.18 13.48 -10.31
C PRO A 281 0.72 13.55 -9.84
N THR A 282 0.47 14.31 -8.78
CA THR A 282 -0.88 14.60 -8.25
C THR A 282 -1.19 16.10 -8.34
N PRO A 283 -1.41 16.64 -9.56
CA PRO A 283 -1.53 18.07 -9.77
C PRO A 283 -2.78 18.70 -9.14
N PHE A 284 -3.82 17.90 -8.85
CA PHE A 284 -5.06 18.39 -8.25
C PHE A 284 -4.95 18.24 -6.73
N VAL A 285 -4.91 19.37 -6.03
CA VAL A 285 -4.74 19.42 -4.58
C VAL A 285 -5.76 20.36 -3.96
N GLU A 286 -6.44 19.91 -2.91
CA GLU A 286 -7.44 20.70 -2.19
C GLU A 286 -7.50 20.29 -0.72
N CYS A 287 -7.87 21.22 0.16
CA CYS A 287 -8.05 20.98 1.59
C CYS A 287 -9.54 20.90 1.93
N PHE A 288 -9.91 19.86 2.67
CA PHE A 288 -11.29 19.55 3.05
C PHE A 288 -11.46 19.55 4.57
N GLY A 289 -12.66 19.92 5.02
CA GLY A 289 -13.09 19.85 6.41
C GLY A 289 -13.91 18.57 6.68
N ALA A 290 -13.58 17.85 7.75
CA ALA A 290 -14.34 16.71 8.24
C ALA A 290 -14.26 16.62 9.77
N MET A 291 -15.39 16.74 10.48
CA MET A 291 -15.44 16.65 11.95
C MET A 291 -14.43 17.59 12.65
N ASP A 292 -14.40 18.85 12.23
CA ASP A 292 -13.43 19.86 12.66
C ASP A 292 -11.96 19.48 12.44
N ARG A 293 -11.70 18.58 11.47
CA ARG A 293 -10.37 18.22 11.02
C ARG A 293 -10.11 18.68 9.61
N THR A 294 -8.85 19.01 9.32
CA THR A 294 -8.41 19.40 7.98
C THR A 294 -7.65 18.27 7.31
N LEU A 295 -8.14 17.84 6.15
CA LEU A 295 -7.53 16.82 5.30
C LEU A 295 -7.04 17.48 4.02
N ARG A 296 -5.76 17.32 3.70
CA ARG A 296 -5.23 17.73 2.39
C ARG A 296 -5.28 16.55 1.45
N ILE A 297 -5.99 16.68 0.34
CA ILE A 297 -6.17 15.59 -0.62
C ILE A 297 -5.50 15.98 -1.94
N ALA A 298 -4.61 15.11 -2.42
CA ALA A 298 -3.93 15.25 -3.69
C ALA A 298 -4.25 14.07 -4.62
N THR A 299 -4.54 14.35 -5.88
CA THR A 299 -4.90 13.31 -6.86
C THR A 299 -4.45 13.67 -8.28
N ASN A 300 -4.37 12.66 -9.14
CA ASN A 300 -4.18 12.81 -10.59
C ASN A 300 -5.50 12.75 -11.37
N ASN A 301 -6.64 12.57 -10.69
CA ASN A 301 -7.95 12.49 -11.31
C ASN A 301 -8.89 13.57 -10.73
N PRO A 302 -9.29 14.59 -11.52
CA PRO A 302 -10.11 15.69 -11.03
C PRO A 302 -11.52 15.25 -10.59
N ALA A 303 -12.05 14.14 -11.14
CA ALA A 303 -13.36 13.62 -10.75
C ALA A 303 -13.39 13.15 -9.29
N ILE A 304 -12.25 12.71 -8.75
CA ILE A 304 -12.14 12.37 -7.32
C ILE A 304 -12.36 13.62 -6.48
N LEU A 305 -11.70 14.75 -6.77
CA LEU A 305 -11.92 15.98 -6.00
C LEU A 305 -13.37 16.48 -6.13
N GLU A 306 -13.94 16.43 -7.32
CA GLU A 306 -15.33 16.85 -7.53
C GLU A 306 -16.31 16.03 -6.69
N CYS A 307 -16.13 14.71 -6.66
CA CYS A 307 -16.88 13.81 -5.79
C CYS A 307 -16.69 14.18 -4.31
N LEU A 308 -15.44 14.41 -3.89
CA LEU A 308 -15.13 14.73 -2.50
C LEU A 308 -15.65 16.11 -2.04
N ARG A 309 -15.77 17.10 -2.92
CA ARG A 309 -16.43 18.39 -2.62
C ARG A 309 -17.90 18.25 -2.27
N ARG A 310 -18.58 17.22 -2.79
CA ARG A 310 -19.99 16.94 -2.46
C ARG A 310 -20.11 16.22 -1.11
N LEU A 311 -19.06 15.52 -0.70
CA LEU A 311 -19.03 14.70 0.51
C LEU A 311 -18.51 15.45 1.74
N PHE A 312 -17.45 16.23 1.57
CA PHE A 312 -16.79 16.99 2.63
C PHE A 312 -17.21 18.46 2.62
N GLY A 313 -17.13 19.10 3.79
CA GLY A 313 -17.28 20.55 3.92
C GLY A 313 -15.99 21.30 3.52
N PRO A 314 -16.06 22.64 3.35
CA PRO A 314 -14.86 23.45 3.18
C PRO A 314 -13.96 23.35 4.42
N ALA A 315 -12.64 23.35 4.21
CA ALA A 315 -11.70 23.43 5.33
C ALA A 315 -11.76 24.82 6.00
N PRO A 316 -11.60 24.91 7.34
CA PRO A 316 -11.48 26.21 8.02
C PRO A 316 -10.27 26.98 7.48
N GLU A 317 -10.43 28.28 7.19
CA GLU A 317 -9.37 29.13 6.62
C GLU A 317 -8.08 29.12 7.45
N THR A 318 -8.23 29.04 8.77
CA THR A 318 -7.12 29.01 9.74
C THR A 318 -6.24 27.76 9.66
N SER A 319 -6.72 26.69 9.03
CA SER A 319 -6.07 25.38 9.02
C SER A 319 -5.48 25.00 7.64
N LEU A 320 -5.64 25.88 6.64
CA LEU A 320 -5.17 25.63 5.27
C LEU A 320 -3.65 25.49 5.16
N SER A 321 -2.88 26.11 6.06
CA SER A 321 -1.42 26.08 6.07
C SER A 321 -0.81 24.86 6.77
N SER A 322 -1.60 24.09 7.52
CA SER A 322 -1.12 22.94 8.31
C SER A 322 -2.22 21.87 8.39
N PRO A 323 -2.44 21.09 7.32
CA PRO A 323 -3.41 20.01 7.34
C PRO A 323 -3.05 18.99 8.42
N GLN A 324 -4.08 18.37 9.02
CA GLN A 324 -3.87 17.37 10.07
C GLN A 324 -3.59 15.98 9.50
N PHE A 325 -3.92 15.73 8.23
CA PHE A 325 -3.64 14.49 7.53
C PHE A 325 -3.55 14.74 6.02
N ASP A 326 -2.60 14.08 5.35
CA ASP A 326 -2.43 14.15 3.91
C ASP A 326 -2.90 12.86 3.25
N TRP A 327 -3.80 12.95 2.28
CA TRP A 327 -4.24 11.84 1.44
C TRP A 327 -3.73 12.03 0.02
N ARG A 328 -3.11 11.00 -0.54
CA ARG A 328 -2.72 10.95 -1.95
C ARG A 328 -3.45 9.80 -2.63
N ILE A 329 -4.42 10.12 -3.48
CA ILE A 329 -5.26 9.13 -4.17
C ILE A 329 -4.95 9.21 -5.66
N ILE A 330 -4.33 8.18 -6.21
CA ILE A 330 -4.03 8.10 -7.64
C ILE A 330 -4.92 7.07 -8.34
N THR A 331 -5.28 7.36 -9.59
CA THR A 331 -5.95 6.40 -10.46
C THR A 331 -4.99 5.86 -11.52
N GLY A 332 -5.05 4.55 -11.74
CA GLY A 332 -4.24 3.89 -12.77
C GLY A 332 -4.89 3.99 -14.17
N PRO A 333 -4.18 4.43 -15.22
CA PRO A 333 -4.71 4.54 -16.59
C PRO A 333 -5.10 3.21 -17.25
N ASP A 334 -4.60 2.08 -16.75
CA ASP A 334 -4.65 0.78 -17.45
C ASP A 334 -5.64 -0.22 -16.82
N ASP A 335 -6.46 0.21 -15.86
CA ASP A 335 -7.37 -0.70 -15.14
C ASP A 335 -8.84 -0.48 -15.50
N VAL A 336 -9.38 -1.44 -16.25
CA VAL A 336 -10.80 -1.52 -16.67
C VAL A 336 -11.67 -2.14 -15.57
N SER A 337 -11.17 -2.24 -14.33
CA SER A 337 -11.93 -2.78 -13.21
C SER A 337 -13.19 -1.93 -13.00
N LYS A 338 -14.35 -2.52 -13.27
CA LYS A 338 -15.67 -1.92 -13.05
C LYS A 338 -16.33 -2.60 -11.87
N PRO A 339 -17.39 -2.01 -11.30
CA PRO A 339 -18.23 -2.70 -10.32
C PRO A 339 -18.65 -4.11 -10.81
N PRO A 340 -18.82 -5.09 -9.91
CA PRO A 340 -18.88 -4.93 -8.46
C PRO A 340 -17.53 -4.61 -7.80
N TRP A 341 -17.57 -3.79 -6.74
CA TRP A 341 -16.40 -3.48 -5.94
C TRP A 341 -15.83 -4.77 -5.34
N PRO A 342 -14.51 -5.00 -5.45
CA PRO A 342 -13.90 -6.17 -4.85
C PRO A 342 -14.11 -6.21 -3.33
N ARG A 343 -14.08 -7.41 -2.75
CA ARG A 343 -14.02 -7.56 -1.30
C ARG A 343 -12.74 -6.88 -0.78
N MET A 344 -12.91 -6.11 0.29
CA MET A 344 -11.81 -5.49 1.00
C MET A 344 -11.18 -6.48 1.96
N THR A 345 -9.86 -6.48 2.02
CA THR A 345 -9.14 -7.22 3.04
C THR A 345 -8.14 -6.32 3.72
N ALA A 346 -8.21 -6.25 5.04
CA ALA A 346 -7.40 -5.36 5.84
C ALA A 346 -6.35 -6.13 6.64
N PHE A 347 -5.22 -5.48 6.87
CA PHE A 347 -4.20 -5.91 7.82
C PHE A 347 -3.53 -4.65 8.38
N SER A 348 -3.02 -4.73 9.61
CA SER A 348 -2.30 -3.65 10.27
C SER A 348 -1.05 -4.18 10.96
N GLY A 349 0.00 -3.38 10.96
CA GLY A 349 1.13 -3.53 11.88
C GLY A 349 1.38 -2.20 12.61
N PRO A 350 2.46 -2.10 13.42
CA PRO A 350 2.72 -0.90 14.21
C PRO A 350 2.72 0.37 13.35
N ALA A 351 1.81 1.30 13.67
CA ALA A 351 1.61 2.58 12.98
C ALA A 351 1.23 2.50 11.49
N LEU A 352 1.05 1.30 10.93
CA LEU A 352 0.76 1.06 9.53
C LEU A 352 -0.56 0.32 9.36
N ARG A 353 -1.46 0.89 8.57
CA ARG A 353 -2.75 0.28 8.25
C ARG A 353 -2.91 0.12 6.75
N PHE A 354 -3.51 -0.99 6.34
CA PHE A 354 -3.54 -1.34 4.95
C PHE A 354 -4.81 -2.11 4.56
N ILE A 355 -5.38 -1.76 3.40
CA ILE A 355 -6.51 -2.46 2.79
C ILE A 355 -6.19 -2.80 1.33
N ASN A 356 -6.28 -4.09 0.99
CA ASN A 356 -6.36 -4.57 -0.39
C ASN A 356 -7.79 -4.44 -0.90
N VAL A 357 -7.98 -3.76 -2.03
CA VAL A 357 -9.26 -3.69 -2.77
C VAL A 357 -9.08 -4.50 -4.06
N GLY A 358 -9.35 -5.81 -3.96
CA GLY A 358 -9.01 -6.75 -5.04
C GLY A 358 -7.49 -6.89 -5.21
N GLN A 359 -7.02 -7.02 -6.45
CA GLN A 359 -5.58 -7.17 -6.75
C GLN A 359 -4.91 -5.86 -7.19
N ARG A 360 -5.70 -4.88 -7.66
CA ARG A 360 -5.18 -3.70 -8.39
C ARG A 360 -5.39 -2.38 -7.70
N SER A 361 -6.12 -2.36 -6.59
CA SER A 361 -6.40 -1.16 -5.81
C SER A 361 -6.04 -1.40 -4.34
N PHE A 362 -5.60 -0.36 -3.65
CA PHE A 362 -5.25 -0.44 -2.25
C PHE A 362 -5.36 0.90 -1.54
N ILE A 363 -5.44 0.83 -0.21
CA ILE A 363 -5.28 1.95 0.72
C ILE A 363 -4.15 1.58 1.67
N ALA A 364 -3.20 2.48 1.87
CA ALA A 364 -2.13 2.35 2.85
C ALA A 364 -2.04 3.63 3.68
N VAL A 365 -1.90 3.51 4.99
CA VAL A 365 -1.86 4.63 5.93
C VAL A 365 -0.68 4.48 6.87
N ASP A 366 0.14 5.52 6.95
CA ASP A 366 1.18 5.71 7.96
C ASP A 366 0.69 6.74 8.98
N LEU A 367 0.34 6.27 10.18
CA LEU A 367 -0.25 7.08 11.24
C LEU A 367 0.74 8.07 11.84
N GLU A 368 2.03 7.71 11.88
CA GLU A 368 3.11 8.58 12.36
C GLU A 368 3.40 9.70 11.35
N ALA A 369 3.39 9.38 10.05
CA ALA A 369 3.49 10.36 8.98
C ALA A 369 2.27 11.28 8.90
N ARG A 370 1.13 10.80 9.40
CA ARG A 370 -0.21 11.29 9.05
C ARG A 370 -0.40 11.40 7.54
N GLU A 371 0.05 10.37 6.83
CA GLU A 371 -0.06 10.26 5.38
C GLU A 371 -0.83 8.98 5.02
N ALA A 372 -1.80 9.12 4.13
CA ALA A 372 -2.45 8.01 3.47
C ALA A 372 -2.17 8.06 1.98
N VAL A 373 -1.85 6.91 1.40
CA VAL A 373 -1.73 6.74 -0.04
C VAL A 373 -2.69 5.68 -0.55
N ALA A 374 -3.22 5.90 -1.73
CA ALA A 374 -4.23 5.05 -2.31
C ALA A 374 -4.04 4.95 -3.81
N LEU A 375 -4.16 3.74 -4.34
CA LEU A 375 -4.29 3.49 -5.76
C LEU A 375 -5.67 2.91 -6.02
N LEU A 376 -6.40 3.51 -6.95
CA LEU A 376 -7.71 3.04 -7.39
C LEU A 376 -7.70 2.72 -8.89
N GLY A 377 -8.33 1.62 -9.28
CA GLY A 377 -8.56 1.29 -10.67
C GLY A 377 -9.48 2.32 -11.34
N GLY A 378 -9.22 2.66 -12.60
CA GLY A 378 -9.94 3.74 -13.30
C GLY A 378 -11.46 3.57 -13.29
N GLY A 379 -11.95 2.36 -13.62
CA GLY A 379 -13.39 2.10 -13.63
C GLY A 379 -14.06 2.08 -12.25
N LEU A 380 -13.31 1.86 -11.16
CA LEU A 380 -13.82 2.01 -9.79
C LEU A 380 -13.83 3.49 -9.36
N ALA A 381 -12.89 4.30 -9.85
CA ALA A 381 -12.87 5.73 -9.61
C ALA A 381 -14.04 6.47 -10.28
N GLU A 382 -14.53 5.94 -11.41
CA GLU A 382 -15.71 6.44 -12.12
C GLU A 382 -17.04 6.05 -11.44
N ASP A 383 -17.05 5.01 -10.60
CA ASP A 383 -18.23 4.58 -9.85
C ASP A 383 -18.38 5.39 -8.55
N GLU A 384 -18.87 6.63 -8.69
CA GLU A 384 -19.10 7.55 -7.57
C GLU A 384 -19.85 6.91 -6.38
N PRO A 385 -20.96 6.16 -6.55
CA PRO A 385 -21.67 5.53 -5.44
C PRO A 385 -20.81 4.62 -4.58
N GLY A 386 -19.99 3.77 -5.19
CA GLY A 386 -19.08 2.90 -4.44
C GLY A 386 -17.86 3.64 -3.91
N LEU A 387 -17.36 4.66 -4.61
CA LEU A 387 -16.27 5.51 -4.12
C LEU A 387 -16.64 6.14 -2.76
N VAL A 388 -17.82 6.75 -2.66
CA VAL A 388 -18.26 7.42 -1.43
C VAL A 388 -18.83 6.47 -0.38
N SER A 389 -19.31 5.28 -0.76
CA SER A 389 -19.95 4.35 0.18
C SER A 389 -19.04 3.22 0.66
N ILE A 390 -17.92 2.98 -0.02
CA ILE A 390 -17.00 1.87 0.29
C ILE A 390 -15.58 2.41 0.51
N PHE A 391 -15.01 3.10 -0.48
CA PHE A 391 -13.60 3.45 -0.48
C PHE A 391 -13.25 4.59 0.48
N ILE A 392 -13.95 5.71 0.38
CA ILE A 392 -13.70 6.87 1.25
C ILE A 392 -14.01 6.58 2.72
N PRO A 393 -15.12 5.88 3.07
CA PRO A 393 -15.36 5.46 4.45
C PRO A 393 -14.24 4.59 5.00
N ALA A 394 -13.77 3.61 4.23
CA ALA A 394 -12.65 2.76 4.65
C ALA A 394 -11.37 3.58 4.90
N LEU A 395 -11.02 4.49 3.99
CA LEU A 395 -9.86 5.37 4.13
C LEU A 395 -9.98 6.28 5.37
N PHE A 396 -11.13 6.92 5.57
CA PHE A 396 -11.36 7.76 6.74
C PHE A 396 -11.27 6.97 8.05
N TYR A 397 -11.86 5.77 8.09
CA TYR A 397 -11.79 4.87 9.24
C TYR A 397 -10.36 4.53 9.64
N LEU A 398 -9.46 4.31 8.66
CA LEU A 398 -8.07 4.04 8.94
C LEU A 398 -7.32 5.27 9.47
N CYS A 399 -7.79 6.49 9.20
CA CYS A 399 -7.13 7.72 9.64
C CYS A 399 -7.70 8.28 10.96
N ALA A 400 -8.96 7.98 11.28
CA ALA A 400 -9.72 8.58 12.37
C ALA A 400 -8.98 8.63 13.73
N PRO A 401 -8.33 7.55 14.20
CA PRO A 401 -7.63 7.57 15.49
C PRO A 401 -6.47 8.58 15.55
N ALA A 402 -5.71 8.72 14.46
CA ALA A 402 -4.64 9.71 14.37
C ALA A 402 -5.16 11.15 14.21
N LEU A 403 -6.45 11.31 13.86
CA LEU A 403 -7.19 12.57 13.94
C LEU A 403 -7.78 12.82 15.34
N GLY A 404 -7.57 11.92 16.31
CA GLY A 404 -8.15 12.02 17.65
C GLY A 404 -9.62 11.63 17.72
N LEU A 405 -10.13 10.95 16.68
CA LEU A 405 -11.50 10.46 16.60
C LEU A 405 -11.54 8.97 16.93
N LEU A 406 -12.44 8.58 17.83
CA LEU A 406 -12.56 7.21 18.33
C LEU A 406 -13.79 6.54 17.70
N PRO A 407 -13.62 5.70 16.67
CA PRO A 407 -14.76 5.08 16.01
C PRO A 407 -15.42 4.01 16.87
N ILE A 408 -16.75 3.98 16.83
CA ILE A 408 -17.59 2.93 17.39
C ILE A 408 -18.71 2.56 16.41
N THR A 409 -18.97 1.26 16.25
CA THR A 409 -20.03 0.76 15.37
C THR A 409 -21.39 1.02 16.02
N SER A 410 -22.08 2.07 15.60
CA SER A 410 -23.36 2.50 16.15
C SER A 410 -24.08 3.40 15.16
N ALA A 411 -25.42 3.37 15.16
CA ALA A 411 -26.21 4.42 14.52
C ALA A 411 -26.42 5.57 15.52
N CYS A 412 -26.74 6.77 15.03
CA CYS A 412 -27.06 7.89 15.91
C CYS A 412 -28.24 8.68 15.38
N VAL A 413 -29.18 8.98 16.28
CA VAL A 413 -30.27 9.94 16.05
C VAL A 413 -30.11 11.10 17.01
N ALA A 414 -30.41 12.32 16.55
CA ALA A 414 -30.13 13.53 17.31
C ALA A 414 -31.33 14.47 17.41
N LYS A 415 -31.35 15.31 18.45
CA LYS A 415 -32.28 16.43 18.59
C LYS A 415 -31.65 17.51 19.44
N ALA A 416 -31.65 18.76 18.97
CA ALA A 416 -31.16 19.92 19.71
C ALA A 416 -29.74 19.73 20.31
N GLY A 417 -28.81 19.16 19.54
CA GLY A 417 -27.42 18.92 19.97
C GLY A 417 -27.23 17.73 20.91
N GLN A 418 -28.28 16.96 21.21
CA GLN A 418 -28.22 15.72 21.99
C GLN A 418 -28.37 14.50 21.08
N GLY A 419 -27.65 13.41 21.35
CA GLY A 419 -27.63 12.20 20.54
C GLY A 419 -27.96 10.92 21.31
N LEU A 420 -28.76 10.03 20.71
CA LEU A 420 -28.95 8.66 21.16
C LEU A 420 -28.10 7.73 20.31
N LEU A 421 -27.23 6.95 20.96
CA LEU A 421 -26.41 5.95 20.30
C LEU A 421 -27.17 4.63 20.23
N ILE A 422 -27.31 4.07 19.03
CA ILE A 422 -28.11 2.87 18.76
C ILE A 422 -27.19 1.73 18.34
N PHE A 423 -27.05 0.77 19.24
CA PHE A 423 -26.26 -0.45 19.08
C PHE A 423 -27.15 -1.63 18.68
N GLY A 424 -26.56 -2.67 18.11
CA GLY A 424 -27.27 -3.88 17.70
C GLY A 424 -26.55 -4.63 16.58
N GLU A 425 -26.81 -5.92 16.45
CA GLU A 425 -26.19 -6.76 15.44
C GLU A 425 -26.57 -6.36 14.00
N SER A 426 -25.87 -6.89 13.00
CA SER A 426 -26.24 -6.67 11.60
C SER A 426 -27.65 -7.22 11.34
N GLY A 427 -28.53 -6.42 10.73
CA GLY A 427 -29.91 -6.81 10.47
C GLY A 427 -30.89 -6.63 11.64
N SER A 428 -30.46 -6.10 12.79
CA SER A 428 -31.35 -5.71 13.91
C SER A 428 -32.34 -4.58 13.55
N GLY A 429 -32.07 -3.84 12.47
CA GLY A 429 -32.93 -2.76 11.98
C GLY A 429 -32.47 -1.35 12.34
N LYS A 430 -31.23 -1.17 12.86
CA LYS A 430 -30.67 0.14 13.26
C LYS A 430 -30.82 1.22 12.19
N THR A 431 -30.38 0.94 10.97
CA THR A 431 -30.46 1.85 9.83
C THR A 431 -31.91 2.27 9.57
N THR A 432 -32.79 1.28 9.46
CA THR A 432 -34.21 1.46 9.18
C THR A 432 -34.92 2.25 10.28
N SER A 433 -34.68 1.93 11.57
CA SER A 433 -35.32 2.64 12.69
C SER A 433 -34.77 4.05 12.86
N SER A 434 -33.48 4.26 12.63
CA SER A 434 -32.85 5.59 12.70
C SER A 434 -33.34 6.49 11.57
N TYR A 435 -33.56 5.95 10.37
CA TYR A 435 -34.16 6.69 9.27
C TYR A 435 -35.65 7.00 9.52
N PHE A 436 -36.43 6.06 10.06
CA PHE A 436 -37.82 6.34 10.49
C PHE A 436 -37.92 7.46 11.53
N ALA A 437 -36.90 7.65 12.36
CA ALA A 437 -36.86 8.67 13.39
C ALA A 437 -36.96 10.10 12.84
N GLN A 438 -36.65 10.31 11.56
CA GLN A 438 -36.88 11.59 10.87
C GLN A 438 -38.35 12.01 10.91
N GLY A 439 -39.28 11.07 10.67
CA GLY A 439 -40.71 11.32 10.79
C GLY A 439 -41.19 11.62 12.22
N GLU A 440 -40.38 11.28 13.22
CA GLU A 440 -40.64 11.55 14.63
C GLU A 440 -39.96 12.87 15.12
N GLY A 441 -39.39 13.65 14.19
CA GLY A 441 -38.73 14.93 14.49
C GLY A 441 -37.32 14.77 15.08
N LEU A 442 -36.67 13.64 14.83
CA LEU A 442 -35.27 13.39 15.17
C LEU A 442 -34.40 13.47 13.91
N GLU A 443 -33.21 14.00 14.03
CA GLU A 443 -32.23 14.01 12.94
C GLU A 443 -31.56 12.64 12.79
N PHE A 444 -31.45 12.16 11.55
CA PHE A 444 -30.70 10.95 11.23
C PHE A 444 -29.22 11.28 11.03
N GLN A 445 -28.46 11.25 12.13
CA GLN A 445 -27.07 11.68 12.15
C GLN A 445 -26.12 10.61 11.58
N SER A 446 -26.29 9.35 11.98
CA SER A 446 -25.41 8.24 11.57
C SER A 446 -26.16 6.94 11.31
N ASP A 447 -25.69 6.18 10.33
CA ASP A 447 -26.16 4.82 10.03
C ASP A 447 -25.32 3.75 10.74
N GLN A 448 -24.01 3.74 10.52
CA GLN A 448 -23.17 2.60 10.90
C GLN A 448 -22.01 2.99 11.83
N SER A 449 -21.64 4.27 11.82
CA SER A 449 -20.38 4.71 12.40
C SER A 449 -20.55 6.00 13.18
N VAL A 450 -20.20 5.96 14.44
CA VAL A 450 -20.09 7.16 15.28
C VAL A 450 -18.63 7.37 15.64
N PHE A 451 -18.16 8.60 15.57
CA PHE A 451 -16.82 9.00 15.94
C PHE A 451 -16.87 9.81 17.22
N LEU A 452 -16.30 9.27 18.29
CA LEU A 452 -16.29 9.92 19.60
C LEU A 452 -15.04 10.77 19.76
N GLU A 453 -15.18 11.90 20.46
CA GLU A 453 -14.04 12.70 20.90
C GLU A 453 -14.34 13.39 22.23
N PHE A 454 -13.30 13.87 22.90
CA PHE A 454 -13.45 14.75 24.06
C PHE A 454 -13.15 16.19 23.69
N GLN A 455 -14.13 17.07 23.88
CA GLN A 455 -13.90 18.51 23.90
C GLN A 455 -13.76 18.95 25.37
N GLY A 456 -12.51 19.06 25.84
CA GLY A 456 -12.21 19.25 27.26
C GLY A 456 -12.61 18.01 28.09
N SER A 457 -13.61 18.16 28.97
CA SER A 457 -14.18 17.06 29.76
C SER A 457 -15.45 16.45 29.18
N LYS A 458 -16.02 17.04 28.12
CA LYS A 458 -17.30 16.64 27.55
C LYS A 458 -17.08 15.68 26.38
N LEU A 459 -17.75 14.52 26.45
CA LEU A 459 -17.79 13.57 25.35
C LEU A 459 -18.73 14.09 24.25
N GLN A 460 -18.25 14.06 23.02
CA GLN A 460 -18.99 14.40 21.81
C GLN A 460 -19.01 13.22 20.84
N ALA A 461 -20.05 13.17 20.00
CA ALA A 461 -20.25 12.17 18.97
C ALA A 461 -20.52 12.84 17.63
N TRP A 462 -19.75 12.44 16.64
CA TRP A 462 -19.95 12.79 15.23
C TRP A 462 -20.58 11.62 14.49
N GLY A 463 -21.55 11.90 13.64
CA GLY A 463 -22.11 10.90 12.74
C GLY A 463 -21.26 10.73 11.47
N ASP A 464 -21.38 9.57 10.83
CA ASP A 464 -20.80 9.38 9.49
C ASP A 464 -21.38 10.36 8.46
N PHE A 465 -20.59 10.73 7.46
CA PHE A 465 -20.95 11.73 6.46
C PHE A 465 -21.15 11.15 5.05
N TRP A 466 -20.94 9.86 4.89
CA TRP A 466 -21.21 9.13 3.65
C TRP A 466 -22.68 8.68 3.55
N PRO A 467 -23.11 8.22 2.36
CA PRO A 467 -24.47 7.73 2.15
C PRO A 467 -24.87 6.62 3.12
N ALA A 468 -26.11 6.64 3.57
CA ALA A 468 -26.68 5.58 4.40
C ALA A 468 -26.94 4.34 3.55
N ALA A 469 -26.63 3.16 4.07
CA ALA A 469 -26.66 1.91 3.32
C ALA A 469 -27.86 1.04 3.73
N PHE A 470 -28.83 0.95 2.83
CA PHE A 470 -30.04 0.16 3.02
C PHE A 470 -29.95 -1.19 2.31
N ARG A 471 -30.48 -2.24 2.93
CA ARG A 471 -30.74 -3.51 2.22
C ARG A 471 -31.85 -3.29 1.19
N ALA A 472 -31.82 -4.01 0.08
CA ALA A 472 -32.85 -3.89 -0.97
C ALA A 472 -34.29 -4.07 -0.43
N ALA A 473 -34.48 -4.96 0.55
CA ALA A 473 -35.77 -5.19 1.20
C ALA A 473 -36.33 -3.93 1.91
N SER A 474 -35.49 -2.97 2.31
CA SER A 474 -35.93 -1.73 2.93
C SER A 474 -36.74 -0.84 1.99
N ALA A 475 -36.66 -1.04 0.67
CA ALA A 475 -37.49 -0.32 -0.31
C ALA A 475 -39.00 -0.60 -0.15
N GLN A 476 -39.38 -1.71 0.49
CA GLN A 476 -40.78 -2.00 0.83
C GLN A 476 -41.31 -1.04 1.91
N LEU A 477 -40.42 -0.54 2.79
CA LEU A 477 -40.73 0.38 3.86
C LEU A 477 -40.56 1.85 3.43
N PHE A 478 -39.60 2.08 2.55
CA PHE A 478 -39.21 3.40 2.04
C PHE A 478 -39.21 3.39 0.51
N PRO A 479 -40.38 3.53 -0.15
CA PRO A 479 -40.48 3.48 -1.61
C PRO A 479 -39.62 4.54 -2.32
N GLU A 480 -39.32 5.66 -1.67
CA GLU A 480 -38.47 6.72 -2.20
C GLU A 480 -37.03 6.24 -2.48
N LEU A 481 -36.55 5.19 -1.79
CA LEU A 481 -35.25 4.59 -2.05
C LEU A 481 -35.11 4.12 -3.50
N LEU A 482 -36.19 3.69 -4.14
CA LEU A 482 -36.17 3.24 -5.54
C LEU A 482 -35.83 4.36 -6.53
N SER A 483 -36.11 5.62 -6.16
CA SER A 483 -35.89 6.79 -7.00
C SER A 483 -34.66 7.61 -6.60
N ARG A 484 -34.31 7.60 -5.31
CA ARG A 484 -33.25 8.47 -4.74
C ARG A 484 -31.96 7.74 -4.42
N ALA A 485 -32.01 6.45 -4.09
CA ALA A 485 -30.81 5.71 -3.73
C ALA A 485 -30.08 5.20 -4.99
N ARG A 486 -28.78 5.03 -4.87
CA ARG A 486 -27.94 4.40 -5.90
C ARG A 486 -27.60 2.97 -5.49
N VAL A 487 -27.64 2.04 -6.44
CA VAL A 487 -27.25 0.66 -6.17
C VAL A 487 -25.73 0.58 -6.10
N VAL A 488 -25.21 0.04 -5.01
CA VAL A 488 -23.78 -0.24 -4.82
C VAL A 488 -23.59 -1.75 -4.73
N ASN A 489 -22.69 -2.29 -5.55
CA ASN A 489 -22.38 -3.71 -5.58
C ASN A 489 -20.98 -3.94 -5.02
N GLN A 490 -20.83 -4.83 -4.04
CA GLN A 490 -19.56 -5.22 -3.43
C GLN A 490 -19.47 -6.75 -3.30
N GLY A 491 -18.62 -7.38 -4.12
CA GLY A 491 -18.62 -8.83 -4.28
C GLY A 491 -20.02 -9.33 -4.65
N ASP A 492 -20.55 -10.25 -3.85
CA ASP A 492 -21.89 -10.83 -4.03
C ASP A 492 -22.99 -10.04 -3.32
N ASN A 493 -22.62 -8.99 -2.58
CA ASN A 493 -23.55 -8.18 -1.81
C ASN A 493 -23.93 -6.92 -2.59
N SER A 494 -25.20 -6.52 -2.47
CA SER A 494 -25.69 -5.24 -2.98
C SER A 494 -26.48 -4.49 -1.91
N PHE A 495 -26.35 -3.16 -1.93
CA PHE A 495 -27.11 -2.28 -1.05
C PHE A 495 -27.48 -0.98 -1.78
N LEU A 496 -28.48 -0.30 -1.24
CA LEU A 496 -28.98 0.98 -1.71
C LEU A 496 -28.30 2.08 -0.89
N ALA A 497 -27.43 2.86 -1.52
CA ALA A 497 -26.77 4.02 -0.93
C ALA A 497 -27.65 5.26 -1.11
N LEU A 498 -28.17 5.81 -0.01
CA LEU A 498 -28.97 7.03 0.01
C LEU A 498 -28.12 8.19 0.55
N ALA A 499 -27.92 9.23 -0.27
CA ALA A 499 -27.31 10.46 0.20
C ALA A 499 -28.16 11.09 1.31
N LYS A 500 -27.52 11.51 2.40
CA LYS A 500 -28.21 12.10 3.56
C LYS A 500 -28.73 13.52 3.28
N SER A 501 -28.13 14.21 2.32
CA SER A 501 -28.51 15.55 1.88
C SER A 501 -28.16 15.73 0.40
N ASP A 502 -28.88 16.64 -0.27
CA ASP A 502 -28.61 17.04 -1.67
C ASP A 502 -27.46 18.08 -1.79
N HIS A 503 -27.00 18.60 -0.64
CA HIS A 503 -25.88 19.53 -0.49
C HIS A 503 -24.80 18.93 0.43
N PRO A 504 -23.56 19.47 0.46
CA PRO A 504 -22.53 19.00 1.38
C PRO A 504 -23.04 18.93 2.81
N VAL A 505 -22.84 17.79 3.47
CA VAL A 505 -23.33 17.55 4.82
C VAL A 505 -22.66 18.54 5.76
N THR A 506 -23.45 19.41 6.39
CA THR A 506 -22.94 20.22 7.51
C THR A 506 -22.84 19.32 8.73
N MET A 507 -21.66 18.73 8.93
CA MET A 507 -21.40 17.85 10.06
C MET A 507 -21.40 18.66 11.34
N HIS A 508 -22.04 18.13 12.38
CA HIS A 508 -21.96 18.71 13.71
C HIS A 508 -21.90 17.59 14.77
N ALA A 509 -21.19 17.88 15.85
CA ALA A 509 -21.11 17.03 17.01
C ALA A 509 -22.40 17.12 17.84
N VAL A 510 -22.76 16.00 18.48
CA VAL A 510 -23.83 15.94 19.48
C VAL A 510 -23.28 15.41 20.80
N LYS A 511 -23.91 15.80 21.92
CA LYS A 511 -23.64 15.22 23.24
C LYS A 511 -24.39 13.88 23.34
N PRO A 512 -23.71 12.73 23.51
CA PRO A 512 -24.40 11.46 23.77
C PRO A 512 -25.17 11.54 25.10
N THR A 513 -26.45 11.15 25.09
CA THR A 513 -27.34 11.21 26.26
C THR A 513 -27.84 9.85 26.73
N ALA A 514 -27.97 8.87 25.83
CA ALA A 514 -28.25 7.49 26.21
C ALA A 514 -27.80 6.47 25.13
N CYS A 515 -27.67 5.22 25.55
CA CYS A 515 -27.31 4.08 24.70
C CYS A 515 -28.50 3.12 24.57
N ILE A 516 -28.90 2.77 23.35
CA ILE A 516 -30.00 1.81 23.09
C ILE A 516 -29.45 0.59 22.36
N PHE A 517 -29.61 -0.59 22.95
CA PHE A 517 -29.31 -1.87 22.31
C PHE A 517 -30.57 -2.42 21.66
N LEU A 518 -30.66 -2.27 20.34
CA LEU A 518 -31.76 -2.70 19.51
C LEU A 518 -31.65 -4.21 19.23
N GLU A 519 -32.68 -4.94 19.64
CA GLU A 519 -32.81 -6.38 19.42
C GLU A 519 -34.12 -6.66 18.68
N ARG A 520 -34.09 -7.63 17.76
CA ARG A 520 -35.27 -7.98 16.99
C ARG A 520 -36.22 -8.83 17.82
N GLY A 521 -37.45 -8.34 17.99
CA GLY A 521 -38.51 -8.98 18.74
C GLY A 521 -39.54 -9.68 17.87
N ILE A 522 -40.30 -10.58 18.48
CA ILE A 522 -41.48 -11.21 17.88
C ILE A 522 -42.80 -10.58 18.34
N ALA A 523 -42.78 -9.89 19.48
CA ALA A 523 -43.95 -9.21 20.05
C ALA A 523 -44.30 -7.93 19.27
N THR A 524 -45.59 -7.63 19.17
CA THR A 524 -46.11 -6.44 18.48
C THR A 524 -45.82 -5.15 19.24
N SER A 525 -45.81 -5.19 20.58
CA SER A 525 -45.48 -4.03 21.41
C SER A 525 -43.97 -3.96 21.67
N PRO A 526 -43.30 -2.80 21.48
CA PRO A 526 -41.90 -2.64 21.80
C PRO A 526 -41.68 -2.73 23.31
N ARG A 527 -40.59 -3.39 23.73
CA ARG A 527 -40.21 -3.51 25.13
C ARG A 527 -38.90 -2.77 25.37
N LEU A 528 -38.95 -1.72 26.19
CA LEU A 528 -37.78 -0.98 26.63
C LEU A 528 -37.45 -1.37 28.08
N VAL A 529 -36.24 -1.89 28.31
CA VAL A 529 -35.78 -2.32 29.65
C VAL A 529 -34.47 -1.62 29.97
N PRO A 530 -34.30 -0.99 31.13
CA PRO A 530 -33.02 -0.44 31.56
C PRO A 530 -31.92 -1.51 31.55
N LEU A 531 -30.74 -1.14 31.08
CA LEU A 531 -29.57 -1.99 31.02
C LEU A 531 -28.61 -1.61 32.16
N PRO A 532 -28.21 -2.55 33.04
CA PRO A 532 -27.25 -2.26 34.11
C PRO A 532 -25.89 -1.80 33.57
N LYS A 533 -25.22 -0.88 34.26
CA LYS A 533 -23.91 -0.32 33.86
C LYS A 533 -22.84 -1.39 33.58
N LEU A 534 -22.78 -2.42 34.42
CA LEU A 534 -21.83 -3.53 34.24
C LEU A 534 -22.07 -4.27 32.92
N GLU A 535 -23.34 -4.54 32.57
CA GLU A 535 -23.70 -5.19 31.33
C GLU A 535 -23.44 -4.29 30.11
N LEU A 536 -23.74 -2.99 30.23
CA LEU A 536 -23.41 -1.99 29.21
C LEU A 536 -21.91 -2.00 28.88
N GLY A 537 -21.05 -1.98 29.91
CA GLY A 537 -19.60 -1.99 29.70
C GLY A 537 -19.09 -3.24 28.96
N GLN A 538 -19.65 -4.41 29.29
CA GLN A 538 -19.34 -5.66 28.59
C GLN A 538 -19.78 -5.62 27.12
N ARG A 539 -20.97 -5.07 26.84
CA ARG A 539 -21.50 -4.99 25.47
C ARG A 539 -20.77 -3.97 24.60
N LEU A 540 -20.40 -2.81 25.12
CA LEU A 540 -19.75 -1.75 24.31
C LEU A 540 -18.47 -2.25 23.62
N GLY A 541 -17.73 -3.17 24.24
CA GLY A 541 -16.52 -3.74 23.65
C GLY A 541 -16.74 -4.47 22.33
N SER A 542 -17.92 -5.08 22.11
CA SER A 542 -18.22 -5.81 20.85
C SER A 542 -18.54 -4.89 19.67
N PHE A 543 -18.72 -3.59 19.93
CA PHE A 543 -18.99 -2.58 18.90
C PHE A 543 -17.74 -1.80 18.49
N ILE A 544 -16.59 -2.12 19.07
CA ILE A 544 -15.30 -1.60 18.63
C ILE A 544 -14.99 -2.25 17.26
N PRO A 545 -14.87 -1.47 16.17
CA PRO A 545 -14.78 -2.02 14.81
C PRO A 545 -13.48 -2.78 14.54
N TYR A 546 -12.40 -2.46 15.26
CA TYR A 546 -11.09 -3.09 15.10
C TYR A 546 -10.20 -2.91 16.34
N LYS A 547 -9.25 -3.84 16.50
CA LYS A 547 -8.17 -3.70 17.48
C LYS A 547 -7.27 -2.53 17.09
N GLU A 548 -6.78 -1.81 18.10
CA GLU A 548 -6.06 -0.57 17.93
C GLU A 548 -4.65 -0.59 18.52
N GLU A 549 -3.84 0.36 18.09
CA GLU A 549 -2.55 0.69 18.69
C GLU A 549 -2.67 1.03 20.18
N GLN A 550 -1.71 0.55 20.97
CA GLN A 550 -1.72 0.70 22.42
C GLN A 550 -1.77 2.18 22.87
N TRP A 551 -1.18 3.09 22.10
CA TRP A 551 -1.17 4.51 22.44
C TRP A 551 -2.52 5.23 22.28
N PHE A 552 -3.51 4.62 21.62
CA PHE A 552 -4.88 5.15 21.55
C PHE A 552 -5.81 4.50 22.58
N GLU A 553 -5.33 3.46 23.27
CA GLU A 553 -6.16 2.65 24.16
C GLU A 553 -6.63 3.46 25.39
N SER A 554 -5.81 4.38 25.90
CA SER A 554 -6.16 5.21 27.07
C SER A 554 -7.37 6.10 26.79
N GLU A 555 -7.36 6.84 25.68
CA GLU A 555 -8.46 7.72 25.25
C GLU A 555 -9.71 6.90 24.88
N ARG A 556 -9.54 5.73 24.25
CA ARG A 556 -10.63 4.79 24.00
C ARG A 556 -11.30 4.32 25.29
N GLN A 557 -10.53 3.83 26.26
CA GLN A 557 -11.05 3.39 27.54
C GLN A 557 -11.70 4.53 28.32
N ARG A 558 -11.21 5.75 28.16
CA ARG A 558 -11.85 6.95 28.70
C ARG A 558 -13.23 7.19 28.05
N ALA A 559 -13.33 7.11 26.73
CA ALA A 559 -14.61 7.28 26.01
C ALA A 559 -15.61 6.17 26.37
N LEU A 560 -15.17 4.91 26.41
CA LEU A 560 -16.03 3.78 26.80
C LEU A 560 -16.54 3.92 28.24
N ARG A 561 -15.70 4.35 29.19
CA ARG A 561 -16.14 4.65 30.56
C ARG A 561 -17.15 5.80 30.59
N ALA A 562 -16.95 6.86 29.81
CA ALA A 562 -17.91 7.95 29.72
C ALA A 562 -19.27 7.48 29.16
N LEU A 563 -19.28 6.58 28.16
CA LEU A 563 -20.51 5.95 27.67
C LEU A 563 -21.17 5.03 28.70
N GLN A 564 -20.39 4.35 29.55
CA GLN A 564 -20.90 3.49 30.62
C GLN A 564 -21.67 4.26 31.70
N GLU A 565 -21.42 5.56 31.84
CA GLU A 565 -22.13 6.42 32.78
C GLU A 565 -23.49 6.89 32.25
N LEU A 566 -23.77 6.72 30.96
CA LEU A 566 -25.03 7.12 30.36
C LEU A 566 -26.17 6.13 30.70
N PRO A 567 -27.42 6.60 30.79
CA PRO A 567 -28.58 5.72 30.74
C PRO A 567 -28.50 4.78 29.54
N ALA A 568 -28.71 3.49 29.78
CA ALA A 568 -28.73 2.51 28.72
C ALA A 568 -29.99 1.66 28.79
N PHE A 569 -30.46 1.22 27.62
CA PHE A 569 -31.68 0.46 27.49
C PHE A 569 -31.50 -0.66 26.48
N ARG A 570 -32.12 -1.80 26.76
CA ARG A 570 -32.40 -2.84 25.78
C ARG A 570 -33.77 -2.56 25.18
N LEU A 571 -33.82 -2.41 23.86
CA LEU A 571 -35.06 -2.21 23.12
C LEU A 571 -35.31 -3.41 22.23
N THR A 572 -36.34 -4.19 22.57
CA THR A 572 -36.80 -5.31 21.76
C THR A 572 -38.03 -4.90 20.95
N CYS A 573 -37.96 -4.94 19.62
CA CYS A 573 -39.08 -4.55 18.76
C CYS A 573 -39.18 -5.42 17.49
N LYS A 574 -40.40 -5.67 17.04
CA LYS A 574 -40.66 -6.33 15.75
C LYS A 574 -40.53 -5.35 14.57
N GLU A 575 -41.01 -4.13 14.74
CA GLU A 575 -41.10 -3.10 13.70
C GLU A 575 -40.15 -1.92 13.96
N SER A 576 -39.40 -1.51 12.93
CA SER A 576 -38.45 -0.38 13.03
C SER A 576 -39.11 0.97 13.30
N SER A 577 -40.34 1.19 12.82
CA SER A 577 -41.13 2.40 13.10
C SER A 577 -41.48 2.53 14.59
N SER A 578 -41.79 1.40 15.25
CA SER A 578 -42.04 1.37 16.69
C SER A 578 -40.80 1.75 17.49
N ALA A 579 -39.60 1.31 17.04
CA ALA A 579 -38.35 1.72 17.68
C ALA A 579 -38.10 3.23 17.56
N ALA A 580 -38.37 3.83 16.40
CA ALA A 580 -38.24 5.27 16.17
C ALA A 580 -39.07 6.11 17.17
N ARG A 581 -40.32 5.71 17.42
CA ARG A 581 -41.19 6.36 18.43
C ARG A 581 -40.60 6.28 19.83
N ILE A 582 -40.04 5.13 20.20
CA ILE A 582 -39.38 4.95 21.49
C ILE A 582 -38.15 5.85 21.61
N TYR A 583 -37.37 6.04 20.54
CA TYR A 583 -36.25 6.98 20.55
C TYR A 583 -36.70 8.40 20.92
N ARG A 584 -37.80 8.87 20.33
CA ARG A 584 -38.39 10.17 20.69
C ARG A 584 -38.80 10.23 22.16
N SER A 585 -39.49 9.20 22.67
CA SER A 585 -39.90 9.17 24.09
C SER A 585 -38.72 9.14 25.05
N VAL A 586 -37.61 8.49 24.69
CA VAL A 586 -36.38 8.50 25.50
C VAL A 586 -35.78 9.91 25.55
N PHE A 587 -35.76 10.64 24.43
CA PHE A 587 -35.34 12.05 24.43
C PHE A 587 -36.22 12.94 25.30
N GLU A 588 -37.55 12.80 25.19
CA GLU A 588 -38.50 13.58 26.00
C GLU A 588 -38.32 13.32 27.49
N MET A 589 -38.13 12.06 27.89
CA MET A 589 -37.82 11.68 29.27
C MET A 589 -36.51 12.32 29.76
N HIS A 590 -35.46 12.33 28.94
CA HIS A 590 -34.18 12.93 29.31
C HIS A 590 -34.28 14.45 29.49
N GLN A 591 -35.00 15.15 28.60
CA GLN A 591 -35.23 16.59 28.72
C GLN A 591 -36.02 16.95 29.98
N LEU A 592 -36.97 16.12 30.41
CA LEU A 592 -37.69 16.32 31.66
C LEU A 592 -36.78 16.19 32.89
N LEU A 593 -35.87 15.22 32.86
CA LEU A 593 -34.88 15.01 33.93
C LEU A 593 -33.86 16.14 34.01
N GLU A 594 -33.32 16.61 32.87
CA GLU A 594 -32.36 17.73 32.84
C GLU A 594 -32.98 19.07 33.28
N ARG A 595 -34.29 19.28 33.13
CA ARG A 595 -34.97 20.50 33.62
C ARG A 595 -35.21 20.52 35.13
N GLN A 596 -35.06 19.38 35.80
CA GLN A 596 -35.26 19.24 37.25
C GLN A 596 -33.96 19.29 38.05
N THR A 597 -32.81 19.27 37.38
CA THR A 597 -31.45 19.39 37.93
C THR A 597 -30.86 20.73 37.57
#